data_AF-A0A4Y9LY09-F1
#
_entry.id   AF-A0A4Y9LY09-F1
#
_cell.length_a   1.000
_cell.length_b   1.000
_cell.length_c   1.000
_cell.angle_alpha   90.00
_cell.angle_beta   90.00
_cell.angle_gamma   90.00
#
_symmetry.space_group_name_H-M   'P 1'
#
loop_
_entity.id
_entity.type
_entity.pdbx_description
1 polymer ?
#
loop_
_entity_poly.entity_id
_entity_poly.type
_entity_poly.pdbx_seq_one_letter_code
_entity_poly.pdbx_strand_id
1 'polypeptide(L)'
;MTQGSPSSRRVPPLLAAGAVVGIAVAVGAFVLLDPILASFVAIVALVAVAMAVAAHDWDNHESFEERELTRARKRQEKWERNAGARAKDRARWEAHQARKTAQD
;
A
#
# COMPACT_ATOMS: atom_id res chain seq x y z
N MET A 1 13.00 -14.19 27.32
CA MET A 1 11.83 -13.29 27.23
C MET A 1 10.88 -13.89 26.21
N THR A 2 9.80 -14.52 26.68
CA THR A 2 8.82 -15.24 25.84
C THR A 2 7.76 -14.25 25.33
N GLN A 3 7.72 -14.00 24.02
CA GLN A 3 6.64 -13.22 23.41
C GLN A 3 5.36 -14.05 23.35
N GLY A 4 4.27 -13.52 23.89
CA GLY A 4 2.95 -14.14 23.84
C GLY A 4 2.32 -13.98 22.46
N SER A 5 1.84 -15.09 21.89
CA SER A 5 1.06 -15.07 20.65
C SER A 5 -0.22 -14.24 20.80
N PRO A 6 -0.58 -13.40 19.82
CA PRO A 6 -1.88 -12.71 19.85
C PRO A 6 -2.99 -13.76 19.64
N SER A 7 -3.82 -13.92 20.67
CA SER A 7 -5.06 -14.70 20.60
C SER A 7 -6.00 -14.03 19.59
N SER A 8 -6.19 -14.64 18.42
CA SER A 8 -7.22 -14.21 17.48
C SER A 8 -8.57 -14.55 18.08
N ARG A 9 -9.22 -13.55 18.68
CA ARG A 9 -10.57 -13.69 19.24
C ARG A 9 -11.55 -13.81 18.07
N ARG A 10 -11.74 -15.03 17.57
CA ARG A 10 -12.70 -15.33 16.50
C ARG A 10 -14.09 -15.02 17.00
N VAL A 11 -14.78 -14.10 16.34
CA VAL A 11 -16.18 -13.81 16.63
C VAL A 11 -17.00 -15.04 16.20
N PRO A 12 -17.78 -15.66 17.09
CA PRO A 12 -18.54 -16.84 16.72
C PRO A 12 -19.59 -16.47 15.65
N PRO A 13 -19.81 -17.35 14.65
CA PRO A 13 -20.65 -17.06 13.49
C PRO A 13 -22.09 -16.72 13.87
N LEU A 14 -22.58 -17.26 14.99
CA LEU A 14 -23.90 -16.95 15.53
C LEU A 14 -24.00 -15.52 16.08
N LEU A 15 -22.93 -14.97 16.68
CA LEU A 15 -22.92 -13.57 17.09
C LEU A 15 -22.82 -12.63 15.89
N ALA A 16 -22.04 -13.00 14.87
CA ALA A 16 -22.00 -12.25 13.62
C ALA A 16 -23.38 -12.23 12.92
N ALA A 17 -24.02 -13.39 12.80
CA ALA A 17 -25.36 -13.50 12.24
C ALA A 17 -26.41 -12.74 13.07
N GLY A 18 -26.34 -12.84 14.40
CA GLY A 18 -27.21 -12.11 15.31
C GLY A 18 -27.06 -10.59 15.19
N ALA A 19 -25.83 -10.09 15.05
CA ALA A 19 -25.58 -8.67 14.82
C ALA A 19 -26.16 -8.20 13.47
N VAL A 20 -25.99 -8.99 12.40
CA VAL A 20 -26.54 -8.67 11.08
C VAL A 20 -28.07 -8.62 11.10
N VAL A 21 -28.71 -9.63 11.71
CA VAL A 21 -30.18 -9.68 11.84
C VAL A 21 -30.70 -8.53 12.71
N GLY A 22 -30.04 -8.23 13.83
CA GLY A 22 -30.41 -7.12 14.70
C GLY A 22 -30.34 -5.76 13.99
N ILE A 23 -29.29 -5.53 13.20
CA ILE A 23 -29.15 -4.32 12.38
C ILE A 23 -30.26 -4.26 11.33
N ALA A 24 -30.56 -5.37 10.64
CA ALA A 24 -31.61 -5.41 9.64
C ALA A 24 -33.00 -5.10 10.21
N VAL A 25 -33.31 -5.62 11.41
CA VAL A 25 -34.57 -5.34 12.11
C VAL A 25 -34.64 -3.88 12.56
N ALA A 26 -33.56 -3.32 13.11
CA ALA A 26 -33.52 -1.92 13.52
C ALA A 26 -33.67 -0.97 12.31
N VAL A 27 -32.95 -1.22 11.22
CA VAL A 27 -33.08 -0.45 9.98
C VAL A 27 -34.49 -0.58 9.41
N GLY A 28 -35.05 -1.79 9.35
CA GLY A 28 -36.42 -2.02 8.87
C GLY A 28 -37.47 -1.28 9.70
N ALA A 29 -37.34 -1.29 11.02
CA ALA A 29 -38.24 -0.57 11.92
C ALA A 29 -38.19 0.95 11.68
N PHE A 30 -37.00 1.52 11.46
CA PHE A 30 -36.86 2.95 11.18
C PHE A 30 -37.40 3.33 9.78
N VAL A 31 -37.17 2.49 8.76
CA VAL A 31 -37.69 2.73 7.40
C VAL A 31 -39.22 2.66 7.34
N LEU A 32 -39.83 1.77 8.12
CA LEU A 32 -41.29 1.61 8.16
C LEU A 32 -41.99 2.67 9.03
N LEU A 33 -41.34 3.19 10.08
CA LEU A 33 -41.94 4.16 11.00
C LEU A 33 -41.58 5.63 10.73
N ASP A 34 -40.38 5.95 10.22
CA ASP A 34 -39.97 7.36 10.01
C ASP A 34 -38.88 7.51 8.92
N PRO A 35 -39.23 8.08 7.74
CA PRO A 35 -38.29 8.27 6.65
C PRO A 35 -37.16 9.27 6.97
N ILE A 36 -37.39 10.26 7.85
CA ILE A 36 -36.37 11.25 8.24
C ILE A 36 -35.27 10.54 9.03
N LEU A 37 -35.69 9.74 10.00
CA LEU A 37 -34.76 9.04 10.88
C LEU A 37 -34.03 7.92 10.13
N ALA A 38 -34.71 7.23 9.22
CA ALA A 38 -34.09 6.29 8.30
C ALA A 38 -33.01 6.95 7.41
N SER A 39 -33.30 8.14 6.87
CA SER A 39 -32.34 8.89 6.03
C SER A 39 -31.10 9.29 6.84
N PHE A 40 -31.27 9.75 8.08
CA PHE A 40 -30.16 10.08 8.96
C PHE A 40 -29.24 8.89 9.22
N VAL A 41 -29.82 7.73 9.58
CA VAL A 41 -29.06 6.50 9.82
C VAL A 41 -28.33 6.04 8.55
N ALA A 42 -28.99 6.11 7.39
CA ALA A 42 -28.39 5.77 6.11
C ALA A 42 -27.17 6.63 5.79
N ILE A 43 -27.25 7.94 6.03
CA ILE A 43 -26.12 8.87 5.85
C ILE A 43 -24.96 8.51 6.78
N VAL A 44 -25.23 8.28 8.07
CA VAL A 44 -24.19 7.90 9.05
C VAL A 44 -23.52 6.59 8.66
N ALA A 45 -24.30 5.59 8.25
CA ALA A 45 -23.76 4.30 7.80
C ALA A 45 -22.89 4.45 6.54
N LEU A 46 -23.34 5.24 5.57
CA LEU A 46 -22.57 5.52 4.35
C LEU A 46 -21.23 6.19 4.67
N VAL A 47 -21.22 7.18 5.56
CA VAL A 47 -20.00 7.86 5.99
C VAL A 47 -19.05 6.89 6.70
N ALA A 48 -19.56 6.05 7.59
CA ALA A 48 -18.76 5.04 8.28
C ALA A 48 -18.12 4.04 7.31
N VAL A 49 -18.88 3.58 6.31
CA VAL A 49 -18.35 2.72 5.24
C VAL A 49 -17.27 3.45 4.43
N ALA A 50 -17.50 4.70 4.05
CA ALA A 50 -16.51 5.49 3.33
C ALA A 50 -15.21 5.65 4.13
N MET A 51 -15.30 5.90 5.44
CA MET A 51 -14.14 5.98 6.33
C MET A 51 -13.42 4.63 6.44
N ALA A 52 -14.15 3.52 6.56
CA ALA A 52 -13.56 2.18 6.63
C ALA A 52 -12.81 1.83 5.33
N VAL A 53 -13.38 2.17 4.17
CA VAL A 53 -12.72 1.98 2.87
C VAL A 53 -11.46 2.84 2.77
N ALA A 54 -11.53 4.12 3.16
CA ALA A 54 -10.37 5.00 3.14
C ALA A 54 -9.25 4.54 4.10
N ALA A 55 -9.62 3.94 5.23
CA ALA A 55 -8.68 3.44 6.23
C ALA A 55 -8.16 2.02 5.92
N HIS A 56 -8.78 1.26 5.02
CA HIS A 56 -8.46 -0.16 4.79
C HIS A 56 -6.99 -0.41 4.46
N ASP A 57 -6.38 0.52 3.71
CA ASP A 57 -4.98 0.40 3.25
C ASP A 57 -4.04 1.39 3.95
N TRP A 58 -4.50 2.02 5.04
CA TRP A 58 -3.74 3.07 5.73
C TRP A 58 -2.39 2.57 6.25
N ASP A 59 -2.34 1.33 6.73
CA ASP A 59 -1.12 0.70 7.24
C ASP A 59 -0.31 -0.02 6.14
N ASN A 60 -0.83 -0.10 4.92
CA ASN A 60 -0.16 -0.75 3.80
C ASN A 60 0.74 0.25 3.05
N HIS A 61 1.70 0.81 3.78
CA HIS A 61 2.74 1.63 3.19
C HIS A 61 4.01 0.81 3.01
N GLU A 62 4.67 0.91 1.85
CA GLU A 62 6.00 0.33 1.66
C GLU A 62 6.92 0.80 2.78
N SER A 63 7.66 -0.11 3.40
CA SER A 63 8.68 0.27 4.38
C SER A 63 9.77 1.14 3.72
N PHE A 64 10.49 1.91 4.53
CA PHE A 64 11.63 2.69 4.02
C PHE A 64 12.64 1.79 3.29
N GLU A 65 12.89 0.60 3.83
CA GLU A 65 13.82 -0.37 3.26
C GLU A 65 13.35 -0.91 1.92
N GLU A 66 12.07 -1.28 1.77
CA GLU A 66 11.49 -1.72 0.50
C GLU A 66 11.54 -0.62 -0.58
N ARG A 67 11.30 0.62 -0.20
CA ARG A 67 11.44 1.78 -1.09
C ARG A 67 12.89 1.95 -1.56
N GLU A 68 13.84 1.87 -0.64
CA GLU A 68 15.26 2.01 -0.96
C GLU A 68 15.79 0.85 -1.79
N LEU A 69 15.37 -0.39 -1.52
CA LEU A 69 15.65 -1.56 -2.36
C LEU A 69 15.11 -1.37 -3.78
N THR A 70 13.87 -0.87 -3.92
CA THR A 70 13.29 -0.57 -5.24
C THR A 70 14.08 0.51 -5.97
N ARG A 71 14.55 1.55 -5.27
CA ARG A 71 15.42 2.59 -5.85
C ARG A 71 16.80 2.06 -6.22
N ALA A 72 17.38 1.18 -5.41
CA ALA A 72 18.66 0.53 -5.68
C ALA A 72 18.57 -0.35 -6.93
N ARG A 73 17.52 -1.16 -7.04
CA ARG A 73 17.23 -1.98 -8.24
C ARG A 73 17.09 -1.12 -9.50
N LYS A 74 16.32 -0.03 -9.44
CA LYS A 74 16.20 0.93 -10.57
C LYS A 74 17.53 1.55 -10.96
N ARG A 75 18.39 1.88 -9.98
CA ARG A 75 19.75 2.38 -10.24
C ARG A 75 20.58 1.31 -10.94
N GLN A 76 20.58 0.08 -10.43
CA GLN A 76 21.30 -1.05 -11.04
C GLN A 76 20.87 -1.27 -12.49
N GLU A 77 19.57 -1.34 -12.76
CA GLU A 77 19.03 -1.50 -14.12
C GLU A 77 19.48 -0.37 -15.06
N LYS A 78 19.46 0.88 -14.57
CA LYS A 78 19.98 2.05 -15.30
C LYS A 78 21.48 1.90 -15.58
N TRP A 79 22.26 1.41 -14.62
CA TRP A 79 23.70 1.19 -14.77
C TRP A 79 23.99 0.08 -15.80
N GLU A 80 23.25 -1.01 -15.77
CA GLU A 80 23.36 -2.15 -16.70
C GLU A 80 23.02 -1.72 -18.13
N ARG A 81 21.89 -1.04 -18.33
CA ARG A 81 21.51 -0.48 -19.65
C ARG A 81 22.59 0.44 -20.24
N ASN A 82 23.26 1.23 -19.41
CA ASN A 82 24.29 2.16 -19.85
C ASN A 82 25.71 1.56 -19.84
N ALA A 83 25.88 0.27 -19.52
CA ALA A 83 27.21 -0.34 -19.45
C ALA A 83 27.96 -0.31 -20.78
N GLY A 84 27.25 -0.59 -21.89
CA GLY A 84 27.84 -0.54 -23.23
C GLY A 84 28.28 0.86 -23.65
N ALA A 85 27.50 1.90 -23.34
CA ALA A 85 27.85 3.29 -23.62
C ALA A 85 29.09 3.72 -22.81
N ARG A 86 29.14 3.37 -21.51
CA ARG A 86 30.29 3.64 -20.64
C ARG A 86 31.55 2.91 -21.10
N ALA A 87 31.43 1.69 -21.60
CA ALA A 87 32.57 0.94 -22.14
C ALA A 87 33.17 1.63 -23.37
N LYS A 88 32.33 2.10 -24.30
CA LYS A 88 32.76 2.86 -25.48
C LYS A 88 33.39 4.20 -25.10
N ASP A 89 32.82 4.87 -24.11
CA ASP A 89 33.34 6.15 -23.60
C ASP A 89 34.71 5.98 -22.95
N ARG A 90 34.89 4.95 -22.11
CA ARG A 90 36.20 4.58 -21.55
C ARG A 90 37.23 4.27 -22.64
N ALA A 91 36.87 3.47 -23.64
CA ALA A 91 37.79 3.14 -24.74
C ALA A 91 38.23 4.39 -25.53
N ARG A 92 37.32 5.36 -25.73
CA ARG A 92 37.66 6.65 -26.36
C ARG A 92 38.57 7.49 -25.49
N TRP A 93 38.29 7.55 -24.19
CA TRP A 93 39.12 8.28 -23.23
C TRP A 93 40.53 7.70 -23.15
N GLU A 94 40.66 6.37 -23.06
CA GLU A 94 41.95 5.66 -23.04
C GLU A 94 42.73 5.91 -24.34
N ALA A 95 42.09 5.84 -25.51
CA ALA A 95 42.72 6.14 -26.78
C ALA A 95 43.19 7.61 -26.89
N HIS A 96 42.45 8.54 -26.28
CA HIS A 96 42.82 9.95 -26.23
C HIS A 96 43.99 10.20 -25.25
N GLN A 97 44.00 9.52 -24.10
CA GLN A 97 45.12 9.57 -23.15
C GLN A 97 46.40 9.02 -23.77
N ALA A 98 46.33 7.86 -24.44
CA ALA A 98 47.47 7.25 -25.11
C ALA A 98 48.11 8.19 -26.17
N ARG A 99 47.29 8.98 -26.88
CA ARG A 99 47.76 9.99 -27.82
C ARG A 99 48.47 11.15 -27.14
N LYS A 100 47.95 11.62 -25.99
CA LYS A 100 48.60 12.68 -25.21
C LYS A 100 49.95 12.22 -24.66
N THR A 101 50.01 11.05 -24.05
CA THR A 101 51.26 10.49 -23.50
C THR A 101 52.32 10.15 -24.55
N ALA A 102 51.93 10.01 -25.83
CA ALA A 102 52.86 9.79 -26.93
C ALA A 102 53.34 11.11 -27.59
N GLN A 103 52.74 12.24 -27.21
CA GLN A 103 53.05 13.57 -27.74
C GLN A 103 53.91 14.41 -26.79
N ASP A 104 53.96 14.03 -25.51
CA ASP A 104 54.93 14.48 -24.50
C ASP A 104 56.20 13.62 -24.53
#